data_AF-A0A535GPU4-F1
#
_entry.id   AF-A0A535GPU4-F1
#
_cell.length_a   1.000
_cell.length_b   1.000
_cell.length_c   1.000
_cell.angle_alpha   90.00
_cell.angle_beta   90.00
_cell.angle_gamma   90.00
#
_symmetry.space_group_name_H-M   'P 1'
#
loop_
_entity.id
_entity.type
_entity.pdbx_description
1 polymer ?
#
loop_
_entity_poly.entity_id
_entity_poly.type
_entity_poly.pdbx_seq_one_letter_code
_entity_poly.pdbx_strand_id
1 'polypeptide(L)'
;MARQTPLSTIKRYRWKELGLFIIPFMIFLLAMTQLLLARSVRAGLVPTSSLSAKNLPTVEGLIPVLGIIAILFGVNVLLSFTFPKADQVLLPLVGLLSGIGVMMALRIGPNLFPPDPALGTRQLMWVIVGIAAFLITLFGLRRIEWLRNTYYIWAILGIVMVGITLGRSLRANLDSPTHDQLNIGPLNLQPSELLKIFLVIFIAAYLSKNIDEFAGDDF
;
A
#
# COMPACT_ATOMS: atom_id res chain seq x y z
N MET A 1 6.07 7.30 -52.04
CA MET A 1 5.23 6.16 -51.63
C MET A 1 6.17 5.07 -51.12
N ALA A 2 6.10 4.51 -49.92
CA ALA A 2 5.03 4.37 -48.94
C ALA A 2 5.60 4.45 -47.50
N ARG A 3 4.85 5.08 -46.61
CA ARG A 3 5.14 5.19 -45.17
C ARG A 3 4.76 3.85 -44.54
N GLN A 4 5.74 3.04 -44.15
CA GLN A 4 5.46 1.81 -43.39
C GLN A 4 4.95 2.22 -42.00
N THR A 5 3.64 2.13 -41.81
CA THR A 5 3.00 2.19 -40.49
C THR A 5 3.40 0.93 -39.72
N PRO A 6 4.05 1.02 -38.54
CA PRO A 6 4.30 -0.17 -37.75
C PRO A 6 2.94 -0.72 -37.29
N LEU A 7 2.70 -1.95 -37.73
CA LEU A 7 1.53 -2.76 -37.43
C LEU A 7 1.26 -2.79 -35.92
N SER A 8 -0.02 -2.62 -35.58
CA SER A 8 -0.60 -2.71 -34.26
C SER A 8 0.11 -3.72 -33.34
N THR A 9 0.76 -3.22 -32.29
CA THR A 9 1.30 -4.03 -31.20
C THR A 9 0.14 -4.70 -30.49
N ILE A 10 -0.20 -5.93 -30.90
CA ILE A 10 -1.16 -6.78 -30.19
C ILE A 10 -0.64 -6.90 -28.75
N LYS A 11 -1.46 -6.40 -27.83
CA LYS A 11 -1.21 -6.33 -26.39
C LYS A 11 -1.11 -7.75 -25.84
N ARG A 12 0.08 -8.37 -25.90
CA ARG A 12 0.29 -9.73 -25.40
C ARG A 12 -0.05 -9.77 -23.93
N TYR A 13 -1.11 -10.52 -23.61
CA TYR A 13 -1.53 -10.82 -22.26
C TYR A 13 -0.38 -11.60 -21.57
N ARG A 14 0.17 -11.05 -20.49
CA ARG A 14 1.37 -11.58 -19.83
C ARG A 14 0.98 -12.64 -18.80
N TRP A 15 0.51 -13.80 -19.27
CA TRP A 15 0.07 -14.93 -18.42
C TRP A 15 1.10 -15.36 -17.37
N LYS A 16 2.40 -15.16 -17.64
CA LYS A 16 3.49 -15.44 -16.68
C LYS A 16 3.44 -14.53 -15.44
N GLU A 17 2.82 -13.36 -15.54
CA GLU A 17 2.74 -12.36 -14.46
C GLU A 17 1.57 -12.61 -13.51
N LEU A 18 0.46 -13.14 -14.03
CA LEU A 18 -0.62 -13.69 -13.20
C LEU A 18 -0.13 -14.89 -12.36
N GLY A 19 0.81 -15.67 -12.90
CA GLY A 19 1.47 -16.74 -12.16
C GLY A 19 2.18 -16.27 -10.88
N LEU A 20 2.66 -15.02 -10.86
CA LEU A 20 3.33 -14.45 -9.69
C LEU A 20 2.37 -14.20 -8.52
N PHE A 21 1.08 -14.00 -8.80
CA PHE A 21 0.05 -13.82 -7.77
C PHE A 21 -0.44 -15.13 -7.14
N ILE A 22 -0.17 -16.28 -7.77
CA ILE A 22 -0.58 -17.58 -7.25
C ILE A 22 0.03 -17.84 -5.88
N ILE A 23 1.33 -17.53 -5.72
CA ILE A 23 2.05 -17.72 -4.46
C ILE A 23 1.45 -16.88 -3.32
N PRO A 24 1.32 -15.54 -3.42
CA PRO A 24 0.73 -14.74 -2.35
C PRO A 24 -0.73 -15.11 -2.06
N PHE A 25 -1.53 -15.44 -3.08
CA PHE A 25 -2.93 -15.84 -2.86
C PHE A 25 -3.03 -17.16 -2.10
N MET A 26 -2.19 -18.15 -2.43
CA MET A 26 -2.12 -19.40 -1.69
C MET A 26 -1.67 -19.17 -0.24
N ILE A 27 -0.66 -18.32 -0.02
CA ILE A 27 -0.19 -17.97 1.34
C ILE A 27 -1.31 -17.33 2.16
N PHE A 28 -2.09 -16.41 1.58
CA PHE A 28 -3.18 -15.76 2.29
C PHE A 28 -4.33 -16.70 2.64
N LEU A 29 -4.73 -17.57 1.71
CA LEU A 29 -5.75 -18.57 1.97
C LEU A 29 -5.31 -19.54 3.06
N LEU A 30 -4.07 -20.02 3.01
CA LEU A 30 -3.50 -20.89 4.05
C LEU A 30 -3.41 -20.15 5.39
N ALA A 31 -2.89 -18.94 5.44
CA ALA A 31 -2.78 -18.18 6.68
C ALA A 31 -4.14 -17.93 7.33
N MET A 32 -5.17 -17.60 6.54
CA MET A 32 -6.50 -17.29 7.06
C MET A 32 -7.24 -18.53 7.54
N THR A 33 -7.13 -19.63 6.81
CA THR A 33 -7.67 -20.91 7.28
C THR A 33 -7.01 -21.32 8.58
N GLN A 34 -5.67 -21.25 8.70
CA GLN A 34 -4.97 -21.54 9.96
C GLN A 34 -5.41 -20.62 11.11
N LEU A 35 -5.60 -19.32 10.86
CA LEU A 35 -6.06 -18.38 11.89
C LEU A 35 -7.48 -18.72 12.38
N LEU A 36 -8.40 -19.02 11.46
CA LEU A 36 -9.78 -19.36 11.81
C LEU A 36 -9.87 -20.70 12.53
N LEU A 37 -9.09 -21.70 12.11
CA LEU A 37 -8.95 -22.98 12.83
C LEU A 37 -8.37 -22.75 14.23
N ALA A 38 -7.32 -21.94 14.37
CA ALA A 38 -6.74 -21.63 15.68
C ALA A 38 -7.75 -20.94 16.61
N ARG A 39 -8.63 -20.09 16.06
CA ARG A 39 -9.71 -19.44 16.80
C ARG A 39 -10.81 -20.41 17.21
N SER A 40 -11.22 -21.32 16.33
CA SER A 40 -12.27 -22.32 16.65
C SER A 40 -11.80 -23.35 17.67
N VAL A 41 -10.54 -23.80 17.60
CA VAL A 41 -9.92 -24.65 18.62
C VAL A 41 -9.84 -23.93 19.96
N ARG A 42 -9.40 -22.66 19.99
CA ARG A 42 -9.36 -21.85 21.22
C ARG A 42 -10.76 -21.65 21.82
N ALA A 43 -11.78 -21.53 21.00
CA ALA A 43 -13.17 -21.42 21.44
C ALA A 43 -13.79 -22.76 21.91
N GLY A 44 -13.04 -23.87 21.84
CA GLY A 44 -13.53 -25.20 22.23
C GLY A 44 -14.52 -25.83 21.23
N LEU A 45 -14.69 -25.24 20.04
CA LEU A 45 -15.66 -25.68 19.03
C LEU A 45 -15.17 -26.88 18.21
N VAL A 46 -13.85 -27.08 18.12
CA VAL A 46 -13.22 -28.14 17.31
C VAL A 46 -12.15 -28.87 18.14
N PRO A 47 -12.23 -30.21 18.29
CA PRO A 47 -11.16 -30.97 18.91
C PRO A 47 -9.93 -31.03 18.00
N THR A 48 -8.74 -30.92 18.61
CA THR A 48 -7.41 -30.86 17.94
C THR A 48 -7.11 -32.03 17.01
N SER A 49 -7.87 -33.12 17.11
CA SER A 49 -7.68 -34.38 16.36
C SER A 49 -8.58 -34.56 15.13
N SER A 50 -9.43 -33.59 14.77
CA SER A 50 -10.39 -33.77 13.65
C SER A 50 -10.23 -32.75 12.52
N LEU A 51 -9.44 -33.09 11.50
CA LEU A 51 -9.49 -32.46 10.18
C LEU A 51 -10.71 -32.99 9.40
N SER A 52 -11.91 -32.70 9.89
CA SER A 52 -13.16 -33.08 9.20
C SER A 52 -13.66 -31.91 8.36
N ALA A 53 -14.10 -32.16 7.12
CA ALA A 53 -14.61 -31.14 6.20
C ALA A 53 -15.80 -30.34 6.78
N LYS A 54 -16.48 -30.88 7.80
CA LYS A 54 -17.55 -30.19 8.53
C LYS A 54 -17.06 -29.06 9.44
N ASN A 55 -15.77 -29.06 9.81
CA ASN A 55 -15.10 -28.05 10.64
C ASN A 55 -14.34 -27.02 9.80
N LEU A 56 -14.53 -27.01 8.48
CA LEU A 56 -13.95 -25.99 7.62
C LEU A 56 -14.46 -24.60 8.05
N PRO A 57 -13.59 -23.58 8.05
CA PRO A 57 -13.97 -22.23 8.44
C PRO A 57 -15.13 -21.72 7.58
N THR A 58 -16.14 -21.13 8.23
CA THR A 58 -17.29 -20.52 7.55
C THR A 58 -16.83 -19.53 6.51
N VAL A 59 -17.52 -19.49 5.36
CA VAL A 59 -17.22 -18.59 4.23
C VAL A 59 -17.15 -17.13 4.68
N GLU A 60 -17.94 -16.75 5.68
CA GLU A 60 -17.94 -15.44 6.32
C GLU A 60 -16.58 -15.03 6.89
N GLY A 61 -15.86 -15.99 7.48
CA GLY A 61 -14.52 -15.76 8.02
C GLY A 61 -13.48 -15.49 6.92
N LEU A 62 -13.71 -15.94 5.69
CA LEU A 62 -12.77 -15.75 4.58
C LEU A 62 -13.00 -14.46 3.80
N ILE A 63 -14.12 -13.76 4.01
CA ILE A 63 -14.48 -12.51 3.32
C ILE A 63 -13.33 -11.49 3.29
N PRO A 64 -12.61 -11.21 4.41
CA PRO A 64 -11.53 -10.21 4.41
C PRO A 64 -10.41 -10.54 3.42
N VAL A 65 -10.00 -11.82 3.36
CA VAL A 65 -8.92 -12.27 2.48
C VAL A 65 -9.36 -12.36 1.03
N LEU A 66 -10.58 -12.84 0.78
CA LEU A 66 -11.15 -12.83 -0.56
C LEU A 66 -11.28 -11.40 -1.11
N GLY A 67 -11.63 -10.44 -0.26
CA GLY A 67 -11.67 -9.02 -0.61
C GLY A 67 -10.30 -8.48 -1.04
N ILE A 68 -9.24 -8.72 -0.26
CA ILE A 68 -7.87 -8.30 -0.63
C ILE A 68 -7.44 -8.94 -1.95
N ILE A 69 -7.66 -10.25 -2.11
CA ILE A 69 -7.29 -10.99 -3.33
C ILE A 69 -8.01 -10.40 -4.54
N ALA A 70 -9.32 -10.15 -4.43
CA ALA A 70 -10.12 -9.57 -5.50
C ALA A 70 -9.63 -8.16 -5.87
N ILE A 71 -9.31 -7.32 -4.88
CA ILE A 71 -8.79 -5.97 -5.11
C ILE A 71 -7.41 -6.02 -5.77
N LEU A 72 -6.47 -6.80 -5.25
CA LEU A 72 -5.12 -6.92 -5.82
C LEU A 72 -5.15 -7.46 -7.25
N PHE A 73 -5.99 -8.46 -7.50
CA PHE A 73 -6.22 -9.00 -8.83
C PHE A 73 -6.82 -7.93 -9.76
N GLY A 74 -7.87 -7.23 -9.33
CA GLY A 74 -8.50 -6.16 -10.09
C GLY A 74 -7.53 -5.03 -10.44
N VAL A 75 -6.68 -4.63 -9.50
CA VAL A 75 -5.64 -3.62 -9.71
C VAL A 75 -4.57 -4.11 -10.68
N ASN A 76 -4.13 -5.38 -10.57
CA ASN A 76 -3.17 -5.95 -11.53
C ASN A 76 -3.74 -5.98 -12.96
N VAL A 77 -5.00 -6.37 -13.11
CA VAL A 77 -5.70 -6.37 -14.39
C VAL A 77 -5.81 -4.94 -14.93
N LEU A 78 -6.19 -3.97 -14.10
CA LEU A 78 -6.27 -2.55 -14.46
C LEU A 78 -4.91 -2.00 -14.93
N LEU A 79 -3.82 -2.32 -14.22
CA LEU A 79 -2.46 -1.95 -14.59
C LEU A 79 -2.03 -2.60 -15.90
N SER A 80 -2.32 -3.88 -16.10
CA SER A 80 -2.03 -4.60 -17.34
C SER A 80 -2.73 -3.98 -18.54
N PHE A 81 -3.93 -3.43 -18.35
CA PHE A 81 -4.62 -2.69 -19.40
C PHE A 81 -4.13 -1.25 -19.56
N THR A 82 -3.84 -0.53 -18.49
CA THR A 82 -3.59 0.92 -18.57
C THR A 82 -2.11 1.24 -18.78
N PHE A 83 -1.22 0.46 -18.19
CA PHE A 83 0.23 0.70 -18.11
C PHE A 83 1.03 -0.55 -18.49
N PRO A 84 1.05 -0.93 -19.79
CA PRO A 84 1.71 -2.16 -20.25
C PRO A 84 3.24 -2.19 -20.05
N LYS A 85 3.87 -1.04 -19.77
CA LYS A 85 5.31 -0.90 -19.48
C LYS A 85 5.63 -0.88 -17.98
N ALA A 86 4.64 -0.89 -17.09
CA ALA A 86 4.89 -0.86 -15.66
C ALA A 86 5.52 -2.17 -15.18
N ASP A 87 6.40 -2.09 -14.18
CA ASP A 87 6.91 -3.27 -13.48
C ASP A 87 5.79 -3.91 -12.67
N GLN A 88 5.45 -5.16 -13.01
CA GLN A 88 4.34 -5.88 -12.40
C GLN A 88 4.75 -6.71 -11.18
N VAL A 89 6.03 -6.77 -10.82
CA VAL A 89 6.52 -7.53 -9.66
C VAL A 89 6.24 -6.80 -8.35
N LEU A 90 6.21 -5.48 -8.38
CA LEU A 90 6.07 -4.65 -7.18
C LEU A 90 4.69 -4.79 -6.52
N LEU A 91 3.62 -4.88 -7.33
CA LEU A 91 2.25 -5.03 -6.82
C LEU A 91 2.03 -6.33 -6.02
N PRO A 92 2.38 -7.53 -6.52
CA PRO A 92 2.26 -8.76 -5.73
C PRO A 92 3.16 -8.78 -4.51
N LEU A 93 4.34 -8.15 -4.55
CA LEU A 93 5.25 -8.09 -3.39
C LEU A 93 4.69 -7.20 -2.28
N VAL A 94 4.24 -5.99 -2.63
CA VAL A 94 3.57 -5.08 -1.69
C VAL A 94 2.28 -5.70 -1.19
N GLY A 95 1.50 -6.30 -2.09
CA GLY A 95 0.28 -7.03 -1.75
C GLY A 95 0.54 -8.13 -0.71
N LEU A 96 1.56 -8.96 -0.93
CA LEU A 96 2.02 -10.01 -0.01
C LEU A 96 2.32 -9.43 1.37
N LEU A 97 3.16 -8.40 1.42
CA LEU A 97 3.58 -7.79 2.69
C LEU A 97 2.40 -7.16 3.43
N SER A 98 1.54 -6.43 2.73
CA SER A 98 0.33 -5.84 3.28
C SER A 98 -0.63 -6.89 3.82
N GLY A 99 -0.85 -7.99 3.09
CA GLY A 99 -1.72 -9.07 3.56
C GLY A 99 -1.15 -9.81 4.77
N ILE A 100 0.17 -10.02 4.84
CA ILE A 100 0.81 -10.53 6.08
C ILE A 100 0.54 -9.58 7.25
N GLY A 101 0.66 -8.27 7.03
CA GLY A 101 0.33 -7.26 8.05
C GLY A 101 -1.12 -7.35 8.53
N VAL A 102 -2.08 -7.49 7.62
CA VAL A 102 -3.51 -7.68 7.97
C VAL A 102 -3.70 -8.98 8.76
N MET A 103 -3.08 -10.07 8.34
CA MET A 103 -3.15 -11.37 9.03
C MET A 103 -2.56 -11.31 10.44
N MET A 104 -1.43 -10.61 10.61
CA MET A 104 -0.85 -10.37 11.94
C MET A 104 -1.76 -9.50 12.79
N ALA A 105 -2.35 -8.43 12.25
CA ALA A 105 -3.26 -7.55 12.97
C ALA A 105 -4.54 -8.29 13.42
N LEU A 106 -5.10 -9.14 12.56
CA LEU A 106 -6.25 -10.00 12.89
C LEU A 106 -5.91 -11.01 14.00
N ARG A 107 -4.66 -11.46 14.08
CA ARG A 107 -4.18 -12.37 15.12
C ARG A 107 -3.91 -11.66 16.44
N ILE A 108 -3.20 -10.53 16.40
CA ILE A 108 -2.72 -9.83 17.60
C ILE A 108 -3.85 -9.06 18.26
N GLY A 109 -4.77 -8.46 17.50
CA GLY A 109 -5.73 -7.52 18.04
C GLY A 109 -6.59 -8.03 19.20
N PRO A 110 -7.20 -9.23 19.08
CA PRO A 110 -7.95 -9.83 20.19
C PRO A 110 -7.10 -10.22 21.41
N ASN A 111 -5.77 -10.31 21.27
CA ASN A 111 -4.83 -10.72 22.31
C ASN A 111 -4.07 -9.52 22.92
N LEU A 112 -4.39 -8.28 22.53
CA LEU A 112 -3.78 -7.07 23.06
C LEU A 112 -4.37 -6.70 24.43
N PHE A 113 -3.65 -5.90 25.21
CA PHE A 113 -4.13 -5.30 26.46
C PHE A 113 -4.12 -3.76 26.33
N PRO A 114 -5.28 -3.09 26.21
CA PRO A 114 -6.64 -3.65 26.16
C PRO A 114 -6.95 -4.38 24.83
N PRO A 115 -7.91 -5.33 24.81
CA PRO A 115 -8.25 -6.05 23.58
C PRO A 115 -8.88 -5.13 22.54
N ASP A 116 -8.38 -5.17 21.31
CA ASP A 116 -9.00 -4.46 20.18
C ASP A 116 -9.25 -5.44 19.01
N PRO A 117 -10.42 -6.10 18.98
CA PRO A 117 -10.78 -7.03 17.92
C PRO A 117 -10.99 -6.35 16.56
N ALA A 118 -11.10 -5.02 16.51
CA ALA A 118 -11.27 -4.27 15.28
C ALA A 118 -9.94 -3.90 14.59
N LEU A 119 -8.79 -4.14 15.24
CA LEU A 119 -7.46 -3.81 14.67
C LEU A 119 -7.24 -4.42 13.29
N GLY A 120 -7.56 -5.70 13.10
CA GLY A 120 -7.39 -6.36 11.82
C GLY A 120 -8.27 -5.76 10.72
N THR A 121 -9.53 -5.43 11.04
CA THR A 121 -10.45 -4.77 10.10
C THR A 121 -10.00 -3.34 9.76
N ARG A 122 -9.49 -2.59 10.75
CA ARG A 122 -8.90 -1.27 10.54
C ARG A 122 -7.65 -1.35 9.64
N GLN A 123 -6.76 -2.31 9.90
CA GLN A 123 -5.59 -2.55 9.07
C GLN A 123 -5.99 -2.86 7.63
N LEU A 124 -7.03 -3.68 7.42
CA LEU A 124 -7.58 -3.95 6.10
C LEU A 124 -8.09 -2.68 5.42
N MET A 125 -8.86 -1.84 6.11
CA MET A 125 -9.32 -0.57 5.55
C MET A 125 -8.16 0.34 5.16
N TRP A 126 -7.09 0.41 5.97
CA TRP A 126 -5.90 1.18 5.64
C TRP A 126 -5.16 0.65 4.40
N VAL A 127 -5.10 -0.67 4.20
CA VAL A 127 -4.57 -1.25 2.96
C VAL A 127 -5.42 -0.84 1.75
N ILE A 128 -6.75 -0.85 1.87
CA ILE A 128 -7.66 -0.41 0.80
C ILE A 128 -7.45 1.08 0.48
N VAL A 129 -7.35 1.93 1.50
CA VAL A 129 -7.05 3.37 1.34
C VAL A 129 -5.68 3.56 0.69
N GLY A 130 -4.68 2.78 1.07
CA GLY A 130 -3.34 2.81 0.46
C GLY A 130 -3.36 2.42 -1.02
N ILE A 131 -4.12 1.39 -1.40
CA ILE A 131 -4.31 0.99 -2.80
C ILE A 131 -5.03 2.10 -3.58
N ALA A 132 -6.06 2.72 -3.00
CA ALA A 132 -6.76 3.85 -3.62
C ALA A 132 -5.81 5.04 -3.83
N ALA A 133 -4.99 5.38 -2.83
CA ALA A 133 -3.98 6.44 -2.93
C ALA A 133 -2.91 6.10 -4.00
N PHE A 134 -2.49 4.84 -4.10
CA PHE A 134 -1.60 4.38 -5.17
C PHE A 134 -2.23 4.56 -6.55
N LEU A 135 -3.51 4.21 -6.73
CA LEU A 135 -4.19 4.42 -8.00
C LEU A 135 -4.33 5.92 -8.31
N ILE A 136 -4.75 6.74 -7.36
CA ILE A 136 -4.88 8.20 -7.52
C ILE A 136 -3.55 8.81 -7.94
N THR A 137 -2.45 8.45 -7.26
CA THR A 137 -1.11 8.96 -7.60
C THR A 137 -0.67 8.47 -8.99
N LEU A 138 -0.89 7.21 -9.33
CA LEU A 138 -0.53 6.66 -10.64
C LEU A 138 -1.29 7.34 -11.80
N PHE A 139 -2.59 7.57 -11.64
CA PHE A 139 -3.41 8.23 -12.66
C PHE A 139 -3.21 9.75 -12.68
N GLY A 140 -3.03 10.37 -11.51
CA GLY A 140 -2.83 11.80 -11.34
C GLY A 140 -1.45 12.28 -11.81
N LEU A 141 -0.39 11.51 -11.56
CA LEU A 141 0.99 11.85 -11.96
C LEU A 141 1.37 11.24 -13.32
N ARG A 142 0.39 10.76 -14.11
CA ARG A 142 0.62 10.16 -15.43
C ARG A 142 1.38 11.09 -16.39
N ARG A 143 1.34 12.40 -16.18
CA ARG A 143 2.12 13.40 -16.92
C ARG A 143 3.08 14.14 -15.98
N ILE A 144 4.26 13.56 -15.76
CA ILE A 144 5.37 14.16 -14.98
C ILE A 144 5.82 15.51 -15.56
N GLU A 145 5.54 15.78 -16.84
CA GLU A 145 5.88 17.03 -17.52
C GLU A 145 5.36 18.28 -16.79
N TRP A 146 4.22 18.19 -16.10
CA TRP A 146 3.67 19.32 -15.34
C TRP A 146 4.40 19.54 -14.01
N LEU A 147 4.93 18.46 -13.40
CA LEU A 147 5.65 18.49 -12.13
C LEU A 147 6.94 19.32 -12.20
N ARG A 148 7.55 19.40 -13.40
CA ARG A 148 8.73 20.22 -13.67
C ARG A 148 8.47 21.73 -13.51
N ASN A 149 7.26 22.20 -13.80
CA ASN A 149 6.89 23.62 -13.67
C ASN A 149 6.27 23.98 -12.31
N THR A 150 5.87 22.99 -11.49
CA THR A 150 5.24 23.22 -10.18
C THR A 150 6.21 23.06 -9.01
N TYR A 151 7.52 22.88 -9.24
CA TYR A 151 8.48 22.56 -8.19
C TYR A 151 8.51 23.57 -7.04
N TYR A 152 8.34 24.85 -7.33
CA TYR A 152 8.30 25.90 -6.30
C TYR A 152 7.09 25.76 -5.37
N ILE A 153 5.93 25.32 -5.86
CA ILE A 153 4.73 25.14 -5.04
C ILE A 153 4.89 23.95 -4.11
N TRP A 154 5.44 22.82 -4.61
CA TRP A 154 5.74 21.67 -3.76
C TRP A 154 6.88 21.95 -2.77
N ALA A 155 7.87 22.75 -3.16
CA ALA A 155 8.95 23.21 -2.28
C ALA A 155 8.43 24.09 -1.14
N ILE A 156 7.60 25.08 -1.44
CA ILE A 156 6.99 25.97 -0.43
C ILE A 156 6.06 25.18 0.47
N LEU A 157 5.22 24.30 -0.09
CA LEU A 157 4.34 23.43 0.69
C LEU A 157 5.15 22.51 1.61
N GLY A 158 6.24 21.93 1.11
CA GLY A 158 7.17 21.13 1.90
C GLY A 158 7.80 21.93 3.04
N ILE A 159 8.33 23.12 2.77
CA ILE A 159 8.93 24.00 3.79
C ILE A 159 7.89 24.42 4.85
N VAL A 160 6.68 24.75 4.44
CA VAL A 160 5.58 25.06 5.37
C VAL A 160 5.24 23.84 6.23
N MET A 161 5.17 22.64 5.65
CA MET A 161 4.93 21.39 6.38
C MET A 161 6.07 21.07 7.36
N VAL A 162 7.34 21.29 6.97
CA VAL A 162 8.52 21.18 7.85
C VAL A 162 8.34 22.13 9.03
N GLY A 163 7.98 23.39 8.76
CA GLY A 163 7.77 24.42 9.78
C GLY A 163 6.66 24.05 10.76
N ILE A 164 5.55 23.49 10.27
CA ILE A 164 4.45 22.99 11.11
C ILE A 164 4.92 21.80 11.97
N THR A 165 5.68 20.87 11.39
CA THR A 165 6.18 19.67 12.09
C THR A 165 7.19 20.05 13.18
N LEU A 166 8.17 20.91 12.86
CA LEU A 166 9.16 21.40 13.82
C LEU A 166 8.50 22.27 14.90
N GLY A 167 7.59 23.16 14.52
CA GLY A 167 6.84 24.00 15.45
C GLY A 167 5.98 23.19 16.41
N ARG A 168 5.47 22.04 15.99
CA ARG A 168 4.70 21.11 16.84
C ARG A 168 5.61 20.22 17.68
N SER A 169 6.70 19.72 17.12
CA SER A 169 7.73 18.95 17.85
C SER A 169 8.38 19.75 18.98
N LEU A 170 8.52 21.08 18.82
CA LEU A 170 9.03 21.98 19.86
C LEU A 170 7.99 22.32 20.94
N ARG A 171 6.70 22.09 20.66
CA ARG A 171 5.58 22.35 21.60
C ARG A 171 5.09 21.09 22.31
N ALA A 172 5.48 19.90 21.85
CA ALA A 172 5.14 18.64 22.48
C ALA A 172 6.02 18.46 23.74
N ASN A 173 5.43 18.63 24.92
CA ASN A 173 6.07 18.32 26.21
C ASN A 173 6.53 16.87 26.22
N LEU A 174 7.79 16.55 26.51
CA LEU A 174 8.42 15.22 26.37
C LEU A 174 7.76 14.02 27.09
N ASP A 175 6.60 14.16 27.77
CA ASP A 175 6.03 13.19 28.72
C ASP A 175 4.83 12.34 28.24
N SER A 176 4.42 12.37 26.98
CA SER A 176 3.37 11.49 26.41
C SER A 176 3.88 10.64 25.23
N PRO A 177 3.68 9.30 25.20
CA PRO A 177 4.11 8.45 24.08
C PRO A 177 3.50 8.76 22.69
N THR A 178 2.62 9.76 22.58
CA THR A 178 1.73 10.05 21.44
C THR A 178 1.97 11.46 20.88
N HIS A 179 3.21 11.94 20.88
CA HIS A 179 3.53 13.35 20.59
C HIS A 179 3.38 13.80 19.15
N ASP A 180 3.41 12.86 18.21
CA ASP A 180 3.57 13.20 16.79
C ASP A 180 2.33 12.88 15.97
N GLN A 181 1.21 12.50 16.60
CA GLN A 181 -0.04 12.19 15.90
C GLN A 181 -0.94 13.43 15.87
N LEU A 182 -1.20 13.94 14.67
CA LEU A 182 -2.30 14.87 14.45
C LEU A 182 -3.58 14.05 14.35
N ASN A 183 -4.25 13.88 15.48
CA ASN A 183 -5.57 13.26 15.54
C ASN A 183 -6.60 14.22 14.92
N ILE A 184 -6.88 14.06 13.62
CA ILE A 184 -8.05 14.68 12.99
C ILE A 184 -9.13 13.59 12.95
N GLY A 185 -9.91 13.51 14.03
CA GLY A 185 -10.98 12.51 14.18
C GLY A 185 -10.45 11.06 14.12
N PRO A 186 -10.96 10.19 13.22
CA PRO A 186 -10.52 8.79 13.11
C PRO A 186 -9.17 8.61 12.38
N LEU A 187 -8.57 9.69 11.88
CA LEU A 187 -7.31 9.67 11.15
C LEU A 187 -6.17 10.14 12.07
N ASN A 188 -5.30 9.21 12.44
CA ASN A 188 -4.05 9.51 13.13
C ASN A 188 -2.95 9.66 12.07
N LEU A 189 -2.83 10.84 11.49
CA LEU A 189 -1.77 11.13 10.52
C LEU A 189 -0.57 11.72 11.25
N GLN A 190 0.60 11.10 11.07
CA GLN A 190 1.84 11.65 11.60
C GLN A 190 2.34 12.74 10.63
N PRO A 191 2.43 14.03 11.05
CA PRO A 191 2.89 15.10 10.16
C PRO A 191 4.29 14.83 9.58
N SER A 192 5.13 14.11 10.34
CA SER A 192 6.47 13.68 9.90
C SER A 192 6.46 12.68 8.73
N GLU A 193 5.37 11.95 8.48
CA GLU A 193 5.22 11.10 7.29
C GLU A 193 4.99 11.93 6.02
N LEU A 194 4.08 12.91 6.10
CA LEU A 194 3.83 13.83 4.99
C LEU A 194 5.08 14.64 4.66
N LEU A 195 5.80 15.10 5.69
CA LEU A 195 7.08 15.78 5.55
C LEU A 195 8.10 14.99 4.71
N LYS A 196 8.24 13.67 4.97
CA LYS A 196 9.17 12.82 4.20
C LYS A 196 8.83 12.81 2.71
N ILE A 197 7.54 12.71 2.37
CA ILE A 197 7.10 12.70 0.96
C ILE A 197 7.43 14.04 0.30
N PHE A 198 7.11 15.16 0.95
CA PHE A 198 7.42 16.49 0.40
C PHE A 198 8.93 16.73 0.23
N LEU A 199 9.74 16.28 1.19
CA LEU A 199 11.20 16.40 1.11
C LEU A 199 11.75 15.64 -0.11
N VAL A 200 11.28 14.42 -0.34
CA VAL A 200 11.67 13.62 -1.51
C VAL A 200 11.28 14.32 -2.81
N ILE A 201 10.05 14.85 -2.90
CA ILE A 201 9.59 15.61 -4.08
C ILE A 201 10.45 16.86 -4.30
N PHE A 202 10.76 17.59 -3.23
CA PHE A 202 11.62 18.79 -3.28
C PHE A 202 13.02 18.45 -3.78
N ILE A 203 13.68 17.46 -3.19
CA ILE A 203 15.04 17.06 -3.56
C ILE A 203 15.06 16.58 -5.02
N ALA A 204 14.09 15.77 -5.43
CA ALA A 204 13.97 15.29 -6.81
C ALA A 204 13.83 16.44 -7.82
N ALA A 205 12.98 17.44 -7.51
CA ALA A 205 12.77 18.58 -8.39
C ALA A 205 13.94 19.55 -8.41
N TYR A 206 14.58 19.79 -7.25
CA TYR A 206 15.79 20.62 -7.14
C TYR A 206 16.96 20.02 -7.94
N LEU A 207 17.21 18.72 -7.76
CA LEU A 207 18.29 18.04 -8.48
C LEU A 207 18.03 18.00 -9.99
N SER A 208 16.78 17.75 -10.42
CA SER A 208 16.43 17.77 -11.85
C SER A 208 16.64 19.12 -12.51
N LYS A 209 16.57 20.23 -11.77
CA LYS A 209 16.78 21.56 -12.34
C LYS A 209 18.26 21.93 -12.40
N ASN A 210 19.02 21.56 -11.37
CA ASN A 210 20.41 21.97 -11.25
C ASN A 210 21.37 20.96 -11.90
N ILE A 211 20.94 19.72 -12.20
CA ILE A 211 21.74 18.75 -12.96
C ILE A 211 22.19 19.33 -14.31
N ASP A 212 21.33 20.10 -14.99
CA ASP A 212 21.67 20.71 -16.27
C ASP A 212 22.73 21.81 -16.12
N GLU A 213 22.81 22.43 -14.95
CA GLU A 213 23.80 23.46 -14.60
C GLU A 213 25.15 22.84 -14.22
N PHE A 214 25.15 21.66 -13.57
CA PHE A 214 26.37 20.88 -13.28
C PHE A 214 26.88 20.06 -14.46
N ALA A 215 26.02 19.69 -15.42
CA ALA A 215 26.38 18.97 -16.63
C ALA A 215 26.79 19.91 -17.79
N GLY A 216 26.72 21.23 -17.58
CA GLY A 216 27.02 22.26 -18.57
C GLY A 216 28.47 22.71 -18.65
N ASP A 217 29.37 22.20 -17.79
CA ASP A 217 30.78 22.62 -17.75
C ASP A 217 31.76 21.61 -18.34
N ASP A 218 31.31 20.40 -18.73
CA ASP A 218 32.15 19.38 -19.38
C ASP A 218 31.36 18.67 -20.50
N PHE A 219 31.34 19.24 -21.72
CA PHE A 219 31.46 18.59 -23.05
C PHE A 219 31.17 19.58 -24.19
#